data_AF-A0A096CCN1-F1
#
_entry.id   AF-A0A096CCN1-F1
#
_cell.length_a   1.000
_cell.length_b   1.000
_cell.length_c   1.000
_cell.angle_alpha   90.00
_cell.angle_beta   90.00
_cell.angle_gamma   90.00
#
_symmetry.space_group_name_H-M   'P 1'
#
loop_
_entity.id
_entity.type
_entity.pdbx_description
1 polymer ?
#
loop_
_entity_poly.entity_id
_entity_poly.type
_entity_poly.pdbx_seq_one_letter_code
_entity_poly.pdbx_strand_id
1 'polypeptide(L)'
;MTNREMILTSLGFFKNDNKLDTFRSYFGYDWTDEDLNEAIEASGYDLTSVRNCLVEILWLKVVDEFEGRGCERELFDCWVNGSLDTHFYFKQTEVSDRQEIEELLSL
;
A
#
# COMPACT_ATOMS: atom_id res chain seq x y z
N MET A 1 19.27 9.86 17.20
CA MET A 1 18.93 9.68 15.78
C MET A 1 19.60 8.40 15.31
N THR A 2 18.80 7.41 14.98
CA THR A 2 19.29 6.19 14.33
C THR A 2 19.52 6.45 12.84
N ASN A 3 20.38 5.65 12.18
CA ASN A 3 20.58 5.76 10.72
C ASN A 3 19.24 5.69 9.96
N ARG A 4 18.27 4.95 10.52
CA ARG A 4 16.93 4.76 9.95
C ARG A 4 16.08 6.02 9.99
N GLU A 5 16.05 6.75 11.10
CA GLU A 5 15.35 8.04 11.21
C GLU A 5 15.97 9.10 10.27
N MET A 6 17.30 9.06 10.10
CA MET A 6 18.01 9.94 9.16
C MET A 6 17.69 9.58 7.70
N ILE A 7 17.66 8.30 7.35
CA ILE A 7 17.23 7.83 6.03
C ILE A 7 15.80 8.32 5.79
N LEU A 8 14.84 7.98 6.63
CA LEU A 8 13.43 8.38 6.46
C LEU A 8 13.24 9.89 6.31
N THR A 9 13.90 10.69 7.15
CA THR A 9 13.87 12.15 7.05
C THR A 9 14.51 12.65 5.75
N SER A 10 15.62 12.04 5.31
CA SER A 10 16.29 12.38 4.04
C SER A 10 15.50 11.91 2.82
N LEU A 11 14.73 10.83 2.95
CA LEU A 11 13.83 10.30 1.94
C LEU A 11 12.50 11.08 1.87
N GLY A 12 12.29 12.08 2.75
CA GLY A 12 11.03 12.84 2.82
C GLY A 12 9.85 12.03 3.36
N PHE A 13 10.11 10.87 3.94
CA PHE A 13 9.14 10.02 4.58
C PHE A 13 8.89 10.51 6.01
N PHE A 14 7.77 11.20 6.19
CA PHE A 14 7.31 11.59 7.50
C PHE A 14 6.19 10.66 7.93
N LYS A 15 6.13 10.38 9.24
CA LYS A 15 5.07 9.57 9.87
C LYS A 15 3.63 10.13 9.68
N ASN A 16 3.50 11.27 9.00
CA ASN A 16 2.26 11.99 8.69
C ASN A 16 2.07 12.11 7.17
N ASP A 17 2.50 11.11 6.39
CA ASP A 17 2.19 11.05 4.97
C ASP A 17 0.69 10.81 4.80
N ASN A 18 -0.03 11.83 4.37
CA ASN A 18 -1.50 11.83 4.30
C ASN A 18 -2.05 10.68 3.46
N LYS A 19 -1.30 10.17 2.48
CA LYS A 19 -1.72 9.04 1.65
C LYS A 19 -1.69 7.72 2.40
N LEU A 20 -0.66 7.49 3.22
CA LEU A 20 -0.57 6.29 4.05
C LEU A 20 -1.65 6.34 5.14
N ASP A 21 -1.93 7.52 5.69
CA ASP A 21 -3.06 7.74 6.61
C ASP A 21 -4.42 7.47 5.94
N THR A 22 -4.60 7.94 4.69
CA THR A 22 -5.79 7.66 3.89
C THR A 22 -5.92 6.17 3.61
N PHE A 23 -4.84 5.52 3.15
CA PHE A 23 -4.84 4.07 2.88
C PHE A 23 -5.24 3.29 4.13
N ARG A 24 -4.63 3.60 5.27
CA ARG A 24 -4.98 3.00 6.56
C ARG A 24 -6.45 3.22 6.91
N SER A 25 -6.98 4.43 6.69
CA SER A 25 -8.36 4.76 7.01
C SER A 25 -9.36 4.01 6.12
N TYR A 26 -9.02 3.76 4.85
CA TYR A 26 -9.90 3.13 3.88
C TYR A 26 -9.77 1.60 3.83
N PHE A 27 -8.56 1.07 4.03
CA PHE A 27 -8.28 -0.36 3.90
C PHE A 27 -7.92 -1.05 5.23
N GLY A 28 -7.64 -0.29 6.29
CA GLY A 28 -7.44 -0.82 7.64
C GLY A 28 -6.02 -1.27 7.97
N TYR A 29 -5.07 -1.16 7.04
CA TYR A 29 -3.67 -1.56 7.25
C TYR A 29 -2.76 -0.36 7.48
N ASP A 30 -2.03 -0.40 8.59
CA ASP A 30 -0.93 0.51 8.87
C ASP A 30 0.40 -0.14 8.45
N TRP A 31 1.40 0.67 8.12
CA TRP A 31 2.72 0.17 7.78
C TRP A 31 3.54 -0.11 9.03
N THR A 32 4.37 -1.14 8.96
CA THR A 32 5.32 -1.51 10.01
C THR A 32 6.73 -1.12 9.62
N ASP A 33 7.62 -1.28 10.59
CA ASP A 33 9.04 -1.08 10.35
C ASP A 33 9.63 -2.05 9.33
N GLU A 34 9.07 -3.25 9.23
CA GLU A 34 9.47 -4.30 8.30
C GLU A 34 9.04 -3.94 6.87
N ASP A 35 7.78 -3.53 6.68
CA ASP A 35 7.26 -3.11 5.37
C ASP A 35 8.08 -1.98 4.75
N LEU A 36 8.47 -1.02 5.60
CA LEU A 36 9.27 0.13 5.20
C LEU A 36 10.70 -0.28 4.81
N ASN A 37 11.30 -1.24 5.52
CA ASN A 37 12.63 -1.74 5.16
C ASN A 37 12.55 -2.51 3.84
N GLU A 38 11.52 -3.33 3.64
CA GLU A 38 11.26 -4.04 2.40
C GLU A 38 11.08 -3.06 1.22
N ALA A 39 10.30 -2.00 1.41
CA ALA A 39 10.12 -0.95 0.41
C ALA A 39 11.44 -0.25 0.05
N ILE A 40 12.32 0.02 1.03
CA ILE A 40 13.64 0.62 0.80
C ILE A 40 14.57 -0.33 0.02
N GLU A 41 14.55 -1.62 0.35
CA GLU A 41 15.35 -2.64 -0.33
C GLU A 41 14.87 -2.83 -1.79
N ALA A 42 13.55 -2.91 -2.00
CA ALA A 42 12.95 -3.11 -3.33
C ALA A 42 13.15 -1.91 -4.26
N SER A 43 13.10 -0.70 -3.73
CA SER A 43 13.20 0.55 -4.50
C SER A 43 14.63 0.97 -4.86
N GLY A 44 15.65 0.26 -4.38
CA GLY A 44 17.05 0.64 -4.61
C GLY A 44 17.38 2.03 -4.07
N TYR A 45 16.70 2.46 -3.00
CA TYR A 45 16.86 3.77 -2.34
C TYR A 45 16.39 5.00 -3.15
N ASP A 46 15.60 4.83 -4.23
CA ASP A 46 14.91 5.94 -4.91
C ASP A 46 13.61 6.34 -4.18
N LEU A 47 13.47 7.62 -3.80
CA LEU A 47 12.42 8.09 -2.87
C LEU A 47 11.00 7.82 -3.37
N THR A 48 10.78 8.13 -4.64
CA THR A 48 9.48 7.94 -5.30
C THR A 48 9.14 6.47 -5.37
N SER A 49 10.15 5.65 -5.67
CA SER A 49 10.01 4.19 -5.70
C SER A 49 9.75 3.60 -4.31
N VAL A 50 10.35 4.12 -3.23
CA VAL A 50 10.08 3.64 -1.84
C VAL A 50 8.60 3.80 -1.49
N ARG A 51 7.99 4.96 -1.79
CA ARG A 51 6.55 5.19 -1.53
C ARG A 51 5.68 4.25 -2.34
N ASN A 52 6.01 4.07 -3.61
CA ASN A 52 5.26 3.18 -4.46
C ASN A 52 5.33 1.73 -3.94
N CYS A 53 6.53 1.24 -3.66
CA CYS A 53 6.74 -0.09 -3.09
C CYS A 53 6.00 -0.26 -1.75
N LEU A 54 6.01 0.75 -0.86
CA LEU A 54 5.31 0.64 0.41
C LEU A 54 3.79 0.54 0.22
N VAL A 55 3.21 1.33 -0.69
CA VAL A 55 1.77 1.23 -1.01
C VAL A 55 1.42 -0.12 -1.62
N GLU A 56 2.27 -0.64 -2.51
CA GLU A 56 2.10 -1.98 -3.07
C GLU A 56 2.14 -3.06 -1.98
N ILE A 57 3.11 -3.01 -1.06
CA ILE A 57 3.21 -3.94 0.08
C ILE A 57 1.95 -3.87 0.95
N LEU A 58 1.47 -2.67 1.25
CA LEU A 58 0.22 -2.50 2.02
C LEU A 58 -1.00 -3.04 1.27
N TRP A 59 -1.06 -2.85 -0.04
CA TRP A 59 -2.11 -3.43 -0.87
C TRP A 59 -2.06 -4.96 -0.84
N LEU A 60 -0.87 -5.57 -0.92
CA LEU A 60 -0.73 -7.02 -0.81
C LEU A 60 -1.29 -7.57 0.50
N LYS A 61 -1.21 -6.83 1.63
CA LYS A 61 -1.85 -7.24 2.89
C LYS A 61 -3.36 -7.31 2.79
N VAL A 62 -3.99 -6.37 2.07
CA VAL A 62 -5.42 -6.41 1.77
C VAL A 62 -5.74 -7.65 0.93
N VAL A 63 -4.96 -7.87 -0.13
CA VAL A 63 -5.13 -9.04 -1.01
C VAL A 63 -5.01 -10.34 -0.22
N ASP A 64 -3.98 -10.49 0.61
CA ASP A 64 -3.75 -11.68 1.44
C ASP A 64 -4.90 -11.94 2.41
N GLU A 65 -5.53 -10.88 2.95
CA GLU A 65 -6.72 -11.02 3.80
C GLU A 65 -7.90 -11.65 3.07
N PHE A 66 -8.21 -11.13 1.87
CA PHE A 66 -9.32 -11.63 1.07
C PHE A 66 -9.02 -12.97 0.43
N GLU A 67 -7.77 -13.22 0.04
CA GLU A 67 -7.28 -14.53 -0.40
C GLU A 67 -7.46 -15.58 0.71
N GLY A 68 -7.12 -15.24 1.95
CA GLY A 68 -7.37 -16.09 3.13
C GLY A 68 -8.85 -16.37 3.40
N ARG A 69 -9.76 -15.59 2.82
CA ARG A 69 -11.22 -15.78 2.87
C ARG A 69 -11.77 -16.53 1.65
N GLY A 70 -10.90 -16.97 0.74
CA GLY A 70 -11.25 -17.74 -0.45
C GLY A 70 -11.41 -16.94 -1.74
N CYS A 71 -10.95 -15.68 -1.77
CA CYS A 71 -10.92 -14.89 -3.01
C CYS A 71 -9.69 -15.27 -3.86
N GLU A 72 -9.84 -15.25 -5.18
CA GLU A 72 -8.71 -15.43 -6.10
C GLU A 72 -7.84 -14.17 -6.12
N ARG A 73 -6.51 -14.34 -5.96
CA ARG A 73 -5.54 -13.25 -5.91
C ARG A 73 -5.54 -12.43 -7.21
N GLU A 74 -5.77 -13.09 -8.33
CA GLU A 74 -5.79 -12.53 -9.68
C GLU A 74 -6.93 -11.54 -9.91
N LEU A 75 -7.90 -11.48 -9.00
CA LEU A 75 -8.98 -10.49 -9.04
C LEU A 75 -8.52 -9.13 -8.54
N PHE A 76 -7.37 -9.04 -7.87
CA PHE A 76 -6.83 -7.81 -7.31
C PHE A 76 -5.73 -7.27 -8.20
N ASP A 77 -5.72 -5.95 -8.38
CA ASP A 77 -4.66 -5.24 -9.10
C ASP A 77 -4.45 -3.86 -8.46
N CYS A 78 -3.29 -3.25 -8.70
CA CYS A 78 -3.05 -1.86 -8.34
C CYS A 78 -2.20 -1.15 -9.40
N TRP A 79 -2.57 0.08 -9.70
CA TRP A 79 -1.75 0.96 -10.50
C TRP A 79 -1.16 2.04 -9.61
N VAL A 80 0.16 2.06 -9.55
CA VAL A 80 0.94 3.01 -8.75
C VAL A 80 1.85 3.79 -9.68
N ASN A 81 1.60 5.08 -9.84
CA ASN A 81 2.45 5.96 -10.62
C ASN A 81 3.31 6.81 -9.70
N GLY A 82 4.60 6.98 -10.04
CA GLY A 82 5.58 7.79 -9.30
C GLY A 82 5.23 9.27 -9.11
N SER A 83 4.03 9.69 -9.49
CA SER A 83 3.50 11.04 -9.36
C SER A 83 2.24 11.13 -8.49
N LEU A 84 2.21 10.49 -7.32
CA LEU A 84 1.13 10.63 -6.33
C LEU A 84 -0.24 10.07 -6.76
N ASP A 85 -0.36 9.25 -7.80
CA ASP A 85 -1.63 8.60 -8.15
C ASP A 85 -1.52 7.09 -7.92
N THR A 86 -2.46 6.57 -7.12
CA THR A 86 -2.53 5.18 -6.68
C THR A 86 -3.97 4.74 -6.79
N HIS A 87 -4.23 3.72 -7.59
CA HIS A 87 -5.56 3.20 -7.86
C HIS A 87 -5.56 1.70 -7.54
N PHE A 88 -6.55 1.25 -6.78
CA PHE A 88 -6.71 -0.14 -6.37
C PHE A 88 -7.90 -0.74 -7.09
N TYR A 89 -7.80 -2.01 -7.48
CA TYR A 89 -8.81 -2.67 -8.28
C TYR A 89 -9.20 -4.01 -7.69
N PHE A 90 -10.48 -4.33 -7.75
CA PHE A 90 -11.04 -5.65 -7.49
C PHE A 90 -12.02 -6.03 -8.61
N LYS A 91 -11.85 -7.22 -9.21
CA LYS A 91 -12.62 -7.68 -10.39
C LYS A 91 -12.67 -6.62 -11.51
N GLN A 92 -11.53 -6.00 -11.82
CA GLN A 92 -11.41 -4.92 -12.82
C GLN A 92 -12.21 -3.64 -12.50
N THR A 93 -12.78 -3.53 -11.31
CA THR A 93 -13.47 -2.33 -10.82
C THR A 93 -12.55 -1.60 -9.86
N GLU A 94 -12.38 -0.29 -10.06
CA GLU A 94 -11.61 0.53 -9.12
C GLU A 94 -12.34 0.60 -7.79
N VAL A 95 -11.61 0.40 -6.69
CA VAL A 95 -12.11 0.43 -5.33
C VAL A 95 -11.39 1.49 -4.50
N SER A 96 -12.15 2.28 -3.77
CA SER A 96 -11.64 3.38 -2.93
C SER A 96 -11.42 2.96 -1.49
N ASP A 97 -12.09 1.89 -1.04
CA ASP A 97 -11.99 1.38 0.32
C ASP A 97 -12.29 -0.12 0.41
N ARG A 98 -12.12 -0.67 1.60
CA ARG A 98 -12.41 -2.08 1.90
C ARG A 98 -13.88 -2.43 1.75
N GLN A 99 -14.80 -1.53 2.07
CA GLN A 99 -16.23 -1.81 2.03
C GLN A 99 -16.70 -2.08 0.61
N GLU A 100 -16.19 -1.34 -0.38
CA GLU A 100 -16.50 -1.57 -1.80
C GLU A 100 -16.10 -2.99 -2.26
N ILE A 101 -14.98 -3.53 -1.76
CA ILE A 101 -14.57 -4.93 -2.03
C ILE A 101 -15.59 -5.91 -1.45
N GLU A 102 -16.04 -5.69 -0.21
CA GLU A 102 -17.04 -6.52 0.48
C GLU A 102 -18.40 -6.51 -0.27
N GLU A 103 -18.80 -5.35 -0.78
CA GLU A 103 -20.01 -5.19 -1.58
C GLU A 103 -19.90 -5.96 -2.91
N LEU A 104 -18.76 -5.88 -3.60
CA LEU A 104 -18.48 -6.60 -4.85
C LEU A 104 -18.33 -8.12 -4.69
N LEU A 105 -18.06 -8.60 -3.48
CA LEU A 105 -18.08 -10.04 -3.15
C LEU A 105 -19.49 -10.58 -2.90
N SER A 106 -20.41 -9.71 -2.53
CA SER A 106 -21.80 -10.04 -2.23
C SER A 106 -22.71 -10.03 -3.46
N LEU A 107 -22.20 -9.57 -4.61
CA LEU A 107 -22.85 -9.52 -5.92
C LEU A 107 -22.53 -10.78 -6.76
#